data_AF-A0A257EIY4-F1
#
_entry.id   AF-A0A257EIY4-F1
#
_cell.length_a   1.000
_cell.length_b   1.000
_cell.length_c   1.000
_cell.angle_alpha   90.00
_cell.angle_beta   90.00
_cell.angle_gamma   90.00
#
_symmetry.space_group_name_H-M   'P 1'
#
loop_
_entity.id
_entity.type
_entity.pdbx_description
1 polymer ?
#
loop_
_entity_poly.entity_id
_entity_poly.type
_entity_poly.pdbx_seq_one_letter_code
_entity_poly.pdbx_strand_id
1 'polypeptide(L)'
;MSSSAPNPAPLLALLLAGCGAASATPEPPRPTYAAIASGRIDAGGEARHLVAERDGIIAAVRVHEGERVVAGQPLLGLACADAEHAAAAASA
;
A
#
# COMPACT_ATOMS: atom_id res chain seq x y z
N MET A 1 62.76 -14.00 -60.39
CA MET A 1 61.65 -13.05 -60.21
C MET A 1 60.51 -13.79 -59.53
N SER A 2 60.25 -13.56 -58.26
CA SER A 2 58.93 -13.74 -57.67
C SER A 2 58.85 -12.89 -56.40
N SER A 3 57.87 -11.99 -56.45
CA SER A 3 57.62 -10.89 -55.53
C SER A 3 57.13 -11.42 -54.17
N SER A 4 57.71 -10.93 -53.07
CA SER A 4 57.15 -11.10 -51.72
C SER A 4 56.48 -9.79 -51.34
N ALA A 5 55.15 -9.76 -51.44
CA ALA A 5 54.35 -8.61 -51.05
C ALA A 5 54.26 -8.52 -49.50
N PRO A 6 54.35 -7.33 -48.91
CA PRO A 6 54.21 -7.17 -47.46
C PRO A 6 52.77 -7.42 -47.00
N ASN A 7 52.63 -8.20 -45.93
CA ASN A 7 51.35 -8.59 -45.35
C ASN A 7 50.66 -7.38 -44.68
N PRO A 8 49.44 -6.96 -45.08
CA PRO A 8 48.79 -5.74 -44.58
C PRO A 8 48.16 -5.88 -43.18
N ALA A 9 48.34 -7.04 -42.53
CA ALA A 9 47.78 -7.37 -41.22
C ALA A 9 48.02 -6.34 -40.10
N PRO A 10 49.20 -5.68 -39.95
CA PRO A 10 49.41 -4.79 -38.80
C PRO A 10 48.68 -3.44 -38.93
N LEU A 11 48.36 -3.00 -40.15
CA LEU A 11 47.66 -1.72 -40.39
C LEU A 11 46.17 -1.81 -40.06
N LEU A 12 45.56 -2.98 -40.24
CA LEU A 12 44.15 -3.19 -39.91
C LEU A 12 43.90 -3.20 -38.39
N ALA A 13 44.87 -3.66 -37.59
CA ALA A 13 44.77 -3.69 -36.14
C ALA A 13 44.79 -2.29 -35.48
N LEU A 14 45.47 -1.31 -36.11
CA LEU A 14 45.53 0.07 -35.63
C LEU A 14 44.22 0.84 -35.89
N LEU A 15 43.41 0.42 -36.87
CA LEU A 15 42.15 1.09 -37.23
C LEU A 15 40.98 0.74 -36.30
N LEU A 16 41.07 -0.34 -35.49
CA LEU A 16 40.00 -0.73 -34.56
C LEU A 16 40.14 -0.14 -33.14
N ALA A 17 41.29 0.44 -32.78
CA ALA A 17 41.50 1.01 -31.44
C ALA A 17 40.77 2.35 -31.19
N GLY A 18 40.09 2.91 -32.20
CA GLY A 18 39.44 4.22 -32.14
C GLY A 18 37.91 4.23 -32.01
N CYS A 19 37.23 3.08 -32.04
CA CYS A 19 35.76 3.04 -32.04
C CYS A 19 35.21 2.56 -30.70
N GLY A 20 34.94 3.51 -29.80
CA GLY A 20 34.04 3.30 -28.67
C GLY A 20 34.60 3.82 -27.34
N ALA A 21 34.54 5.14 -27.13
CA ALA A 21 34.46 5.64 -25.76
C ALA A 21 33.08 5.22 -25.23
N ALA A 22 33.03 4.14 -24.46
CA ALA A 22 31.83 3.73 -23.75
C ALA A 22 31.41 4.88 -22.83
N SER A 23 30.33 5.56 -23.19
CA SER A 23 29.72 6.59 -22.35
C SER A 23 29.38 5.96 -21.01
N ALA A 24 30.09 6.35 -19.96
CA ALA A 24 29.81 5.89 -18.61
C ALA A 24 28.41 6.36 -18.24
N THR A 25 27.45 5.42 -18.16
CA THR A 25 26.13 5.69 -17.60
C THR A 25 26.31 6.18 -16.17
N PRO A 26 25.72 7.34 -15.77
CA PRO A 26 25.82 7.82 -14.40
C PRO A 26 25.30 6.76 -13.43
N GLU A 27 26.15 6.30 -12.52
CA GLU A 27 25.76 5.34 -11.49
C GLU A 27 24.86 6.05 -10.47
N PRO A 28 23.68 5.48 -10.14
CA PRO A 28 22.79 6.08 -9.15
C PRO A 28 23.51 6.18 -7.78
N PRO A 29 23.21 7.22 -6.99
CA PRO A 29 23.83 7.41 -5.69
C PRO A 29 23.60 6.20 -4.79
N ARG A 30 24.68 5.69 -4.19
CA ARG A 30 24.64 4.55 -3.29
C ARG A 30 23.92 4.95 -1.98
N PRO A 31 22.98 4.13 -1.49
CA PRO A 31 22.28 4.42 -0.25
C PRO A 31 23.24 4.42 0.95
N THR A 32 23.06 5.36 1.88
CA THR A 32 23.86 5.49 3.11
C THR A 32 23.38 4.57 4.24
N TYR A 33 22.32 3.79 4.03
CA TYR A 33 21.78 2.88 5.04
C TYR A 33 22.40 1.47 4.89
N ALA A 34 22.67 0.82 6.03
CA ALA A 34 23.18 -0.56 6.05
C ALA A 34 22.06 -1.61 5.86
N ALA A 35 20.81 -1.25 6.16
CA ALA A 35 19.64 -2.13 6.01
C ALA A 35 18.34 -1.31 5.94
N ILE A 36 17.31 -1.92 5.35
CA ILE A 36 15.91 -1.43 5.40
C ILE A 36 15.07 -2.52 6.07
N ALA A 37 14.26 -2.13 7.05
CA ALA A 37 13.16 -2.95 7.53
C ALA A 37 11.87 -2.51 6.83
N SER A 38 11.14 -3.46 6.26
CA SER A 38 9.76 -3.27 5.83
C SER A 38 8.84 -4.01 6.78
N GLY A 39 7.69 -3.41 7.08
CA GLY A 39 6.70 -3.99 7.96
C GLY A 39 5.31 -3.52 7.56
N ARG A 40 4.30 -4.35 7.80
CA ARG A 40 2.91 -3.95 7.68
C ARG A 40 2.44 -3.44 9.03
N ILE A 41 1.77 -2.29 9.03
CA ILE A 41 1.06 -1.80 10.19
C ILE A 41 -0.38 -2.25 10.03
N ASP A 42 -0.77 -3.23 10.83
CA ASP A 42 -2.17 -3.59 10.99
C ASP A 42 -2.82 -2.64 12.00
N ALA A 43 -4.15 -2.46 11.93
CA ALA A 43 -4.85 -1.69 12.95
C ALA A 43 -4.52 -2.27 14.33
N GLY A 44 -4.09 -1.44 15.27
CA GLY A 44 -3.55 -1.89 16.57
C GLY A 44 -4.54 -2.67 17.45
N GLY A 45 -5.78 -2.85 16.99
CA GLY A 45 -6.75 -3.75 17.58
C GLY A 45 -7.51 -4.51 16.50
N GLU A 46 -8.03 -5.68 16.86
CA GLU A 46 -8.94 -6.45 16.01
C GLU A 46 -10.16 -5.60 15.66
N ALA A 47 -10.59 -5.66 14.39
CA ALA A 47 -11.83 -5.05 13.95
C ALA A 47 -12.98 -5.65 14.78
N ARG A 48 -13.69 -4.81 15.54
CA ARG A 48 -14.83 -5.27 16.33
C ARG A 48 -16.06 -5.34 15.45
N HIS A 49 -16.65 -6.53 15.34
CA HIS A 49 -17.95 -6.69 14.72
C HIS A 49 -19.03 -6.28 15.73
N LEU A 50 -19.80 -5.24 15.41
CA LEU A 50 -20.91 -4.77 16.23
C LEU A 50 -22.20 -5.44 15.77
N VAL A 51 -22.93 -5.99 16.72
CA VAL A 51 -24.21 -6.67 16.47
C VAL A 51 -25.33 -5.97 17.24
N ALA A 52 -26.54 -6.00 16.68
CA ALA A 52 -27.73 -5.64 17.43
C ALA A 52 -28.01 -6.72 18.48
N GLU A 53 -28.37 -6.30 19.69
CA GLU A 53 -28.74 -7.23 20.77
C GLU A 53 -30.12 -7.85 20.56
N ARG A 54 -30.98 -7.19 19.78
CA ARG A 54 -32.37 -7.57 19.53
C ARG A 54 -32.76 -7.31 18.09
N ASP A 55 -33.80 -8.02 17.65
CA ASP A 55 -34.41 -7.79 16.35
C ASP A 55 -35.13 -6.43 16.32
N GLY A 56 -35.11 -5.79 15.17
CA GLY A 56 -35.73 -4.48 14.96
C GLY A 56 -35.42 -3.91 13.58
N ILE A 57 -35.96 -2.72 13.33
CA ILE A 57 -35.72 -1.97 12.09
C ILE A 57 -34.72 -0.86 12.39
N ILE A 58 -33.72 -0.67 11.52
CA ILE A 58 -32.82 0.48 11.63
C ILE A 58 -33.64 1.75 11.41
N ALA A 59 -33.84 2.53 12.47
CA ALA A 59 -34.57 3.79 12.43
C ALA A 59 -33.68 4.95 11.97
N ALA A 60 -32.40 4.92 12.35
CA ALA A 60 -31.42 5.94 11.97
C ALA A 60 -30.00 5.40 12.03
N VAL A 61 -29.15 5.86 11.12
CA VAL A 61 -27.69 5.73 11.21
C VAL A 61 -27.13 7.10 11.57
N ARG A 62 -26.28 7.17 12.61
CA ARG A 62 -25.82 8.44 13.21
C ARG A 62 -24.35 8.75 12.94
N VAL A 63 -23.68 7.92 12.15
CA VAL A 63 -22.25 8.03 11.84
C VAL A 63 -22.00 7.73 10.38
N HIS A 64 -20.86 8.20 9.86
CA HIS A 64 -20.40 7.89 8.52
C HIS A 64 -19.22 6.90 8.56
N GLU A 65 -18.98 6.23 7.44
CA GLU A 65 -17.81 5.37 7.30
C GLU A 65 -16.50 6.17 7.43
N GLY A 66 -15.54 5.64 8.18
CA GLY A 66 -14.29 6.32 8.49
C GLY A 66 -14.40 7.40 9.59
N GLU A 67 -15.60 7.67 10.09
CA GLU A 67 -15.80 8.59 11.21
C GLU A 67 -15.16 8.04 12.50
N ARG A 68 -14.45 8.90 13.22
CA ARG A 68 -13.84 8.53 14.50
C ARG A 68 -14.91 8.55 15.59
N VAL A 69 -15.10 7.41 16.24
CA VAL A 69 -16.07 7.23 17.32
C VAL A 69 -15.38 6.88 18.63
N VAL A 70 -16.10 7.08 19.74
CA VAL A 70 -15.66 6.66 21.09
C VAL A 70 -16.60 5.61 21.67
N ALA A 71 -16.12 4.84 22.64
CA ALA A 71 -16.94 3.85 23.32
C ALA A 71 -18.17 4.51 23.98
N GLY A 72 -19.34 3.90 23.81
CA GLY A 72 -20.62 4.42 24.31
C GLY A 72 -21.31 5.44 23.40
N GLN A 73 -20.66 5.90 22.33
CA GLN A 73 -21.30 6.78 21.35
C GLN A 73 -22.40 6.02 20.58
N PRO A 74 -23.63 6.54 20.49
CA PRO A 74 -24.69 5.94 19.70
C PRO A 74 -24.37 5.95 18.20
N LEU A 75 -24.22 4.77 17.59
CA LEU A 75 -23.91 4.64 16.16
C LEU A 75 -25.16 4.51 15.28
N LEU A 76 -26.20 3.84 15.82
CA LEU A 76 -27.47 3.61 15.14
C LEU A 76 -28.63 3.66 16.13
N GLY A 77 -29.84 3.86 15.64
CA GLY A 77 -31.08 3.70 16.38
C GLY A 77 -31.89 2.52 15.83
N LEU A 78 -32.43 1.68 16.72
CA LEU A 78 -33.34 0.59 16.38
C LEU A 78 -34.76 0.96 16.81
N ALA A 79 -35.72 0.80 15.91
CA ALA A 79 -37.13 0.76 16.25
C ALA A 79 -37.52 -0.69 16.59
N CYS A 80 -37.93 -0.90 17.84
CA CYS A 80 -38.31 -2.20 18.38
C CYS A 80 -39.65 -2.05 19.10
N ALA A 81 -40.73 -2.60 18.52
CA ALA A 81 -42.09 -2.47 19.06
C ALA A 81 -42.20 -2.93 20.53
N ASP A 82 -41.53 -4.02 20.89
CA ASP A 82 -41.54 -4.55 22.26
C ASP A 82 -40.84 -3.61 23.26
N ALA A 83 -39.80 -2.91 22.82
CA ALA A 83 -39.07 -1.97 23.67
C ALA A 83 -39.92 -0.74 23.99
N GLU A 84 -40.69 -0.25 23.01
CA GLU A 84 -41.59 0.88 23.17
C GLU A 84 -42.75 0.53 24.11
N HIS A 85 -43.35 -0.65 23.93
CA HIS A 85 -44.41 -1.14 24.81
C HIS A 85 -43.92 -1.39 26.25
N ALA A 86 -42.74 -1.98 26.43
CA ALA A 86 -42.15 -2.18 27.76
C ALA A 86 -41.87 -0.85 28.47
N ALA A 87 -41.36 0.16 27.74
CA ALA A 87 -41.12 1.50 28.29
C ALA A 87 -42.43 2.20 28.69
N ALA A 88 -43.48 2.07 27.89
CA ALA A 88 -44.80 2.61 28.20
C ALA A 88 -45.40 1.93 29.46
N ALA A 89 -45.29 0.60 29.57
CA ALA A 89 -45.79 -0.13 30.73
C ALA A 89 -45.04 0.19 32.04
N ALA A 90 -43.73 0.48 31.96
CA ALA A 90 -42.92 0.84 33.13
C ALA A 90 -43.15 2.28 33.64
N SER A 91 -43.80 3.13 32.84
CA SER A 91 -44.09 4.53 33.18
C SER A 91 -45.55 4.78 33.56
N ALA A 92 -46.39 3.75 33.53
CA ALA A 92 -47.78 3.74 33.99
C ALA A 92 -47.88 3.27 35.45
#